data_AF-A0A1I2NUQ9-F1
#
_entry.id   AF-A0A1I2NUQ9-F1
#
_cell.length_a   1.000
_cell.length_b   1.000
_cell.length_c   1.000
_cell.angle_alpha   90.00
_cell.angle_beta   90.00
_cell.angle_gamma   90.00
#
_symmetry.space_group_name_H-M   'P 1'
#
loop_
_entity.id
_entity.type
_entity.pdbx_description
1 polymer ?
#
loop_
_entity_poly.entity_id
_entity_poly.type
_entity_poly.pdbx_seq_one_letter_code
_entity_poly.pdbx_strand_id
1 'polypeptide(L)'
;MRDRLWELPGRVDALLVTGDIADHGTEAEYEEAARLFGPRDGEPPFPVLTCPGNHDIRAACRKALLGQPVSEGPVNSVHVFDDAAVLMCDSSIPGQDEGELGEETYAWIETTLDELDGAVPALLAFHHPPVAPHHPPPHNLKGVGGTPTRTPTSCAGRLPWPRCWSAGPRSSG
;
A
#
# COMPACT_ATOMS: atom_id res chain seq x y z
N MET A 1 9.65 8.41 18.45
CA MET A 1 8.99 7.25 17.81
C MET A 1 9.99 6.43 17.03
N ARG A 2 10.64 7.02 16.02
CA ARG A 2 11.69 6.40 15.22
C ARG A 2 12.80 5.71 16.01
N ASP A 3 13.44 6.42 16.95
CA ASP A 3 14.52 5.85 17.77
C ASP A 3 14.04 4.63 18.58
N ARG A 4 12.76 4.64 19.01
CA ARG A 4 12.13 3.52 19.70
C ARG A 4 11.81 2.32 18.79
N LEU A 5 11.57 2.56 17.50
CA LEU A 5 11.39 1.48 16.50
C LEU A 5 12.72 0.74 16.26
N TRP A 6 13.82 1.48 16.25
CA TRP A 6 15.17 0.91 16.09
C TRP A 6 15.67 0.16 17.33
N GLU A 7 15.12 0.47 18.50
CA GLU A 7 15.43 -0.21 19.77
C GLU A 7 14.45 -1.36 20.09
N LEU A 8 13.55 -1.75 19.17
CA LEU A 8 12.60 -2.83 19.43
C LEU A 8 13.32 -4.16 19.74
N PRO A 9 12.86 -4.93 20.75
CA PRO A 9 13.44 -6.22 21.06
C PRO A 9 13.08 -7.23 19.97
N GLY A 10 14.09 -7.81 19.33
CA GLY A 10 13.93 -8.79 18.25
C GLY A 10 14.59 -8.32 16.96
N ARG A 11 14.71 -9.24 15.99
CA ARG A 11 15.15 -8.89 14.64
C ARG A 11 13.95 -8.38 13.86
N VAL A 12 14.04 -7.17 13.31
CA VAL A 12 13.06 -6.60 12.37
C VAL A 12 13.65 -6.74 10.98
N ASP A 13 12.93 -7.40 10.07
CA ASP A 13 13.40 -7.64 8.71
C ASP A 13 13.08 -6.46 7.77
N ALA A 14 11.99 -5.74 8.03
CA ALA A 14 11.60 -4.54 7.28
C ALA A 14 10.59 -3.67 8.04
N LEU A 15 10.53 -2.39 7.67
CA LEU A 15 9.44 -1.49 8.04
C LEU A 15 8.58 -1.22 6.80
N LEU A 16 7.29 -1.53 6.88
CA LEU A 16 6.33 -1.28 5.80
C LEU A 16 5.54 0.00 6.14
N VAL A 17 5.55 0.97 5.22
CA VAL A 17 4.80 2.23 5.31
C VAL A 17 3.75 2.23 4.19
N THR A 18 2.50 1.96 4.55
CA THR A 18 1.42 1.67 3.60
C THR A 18 0.59 2.92 3.27
N GLY A 19 1.23 3.97 2.79
CA GLY A 19 0.57 5.19 2.31
C GLY A 19 0.38 6.31 3.34
N ASP A 20 -0.13 7.43 2.84
CA ASP A 20 -0.26 8.73 3.50
C ASP A 20 1.04 9.17 4.17
N ILE A 21 2.11 9.16 3.36
CA ILE A 21 3.45 9.56 3.79
C ILE A 21 3.52 11.09 3.92
N ALA A 22 2.88 11.79 2.99
CA ALA A 22 2.72 13.24 3.00
C ALA A 22 1.24 13.61 3.10
N ASP A 23 0.93 14.67 3.87
CA ASP A 23 -0.43 15.18 4.04
C ASP A 23 -0.87 16.04 2.84
N HIS A 24 0.09 16.77 2.25
CA HIS A 24 -0.14 17.65 1.10
C HIS A 24 0.54 17.19 -0.19
N GLY A 25 1.20 16.02 -0.17
CA GLY A 25 1.93 15.48 -1.32
C GLY A 25 3.10 16.34 -1.79
N THR A 26 3.67 17.19 -0.91
CA THR A 26 4.74 18.13 -1.31
C THR A 26 6.11 17.48 -1.29
N GLU A 27 7.02 17.91 -2.17
CA GLU A 27 8.41 17.42 -2.19
C GLU A 27 9.10 17.59 -0.82
N ALA A 28 8.84 18.69 -0.11
CA ALA A 28 9.45 18.95 1.19
C ALA A 28 9.00 17.95 2.28
N GLU A 29 7.74 17.51 2.25
CA GLU A 29 7.24 16.46 3.15
C GLU A 29 7.92 15.12 2.86
N TYR A 30 8.11 14.78 1.58
CA TYR A 30 8.83 13.57 1.18
C TYR A 30 10.32 13.63 1.51
N GLU A 31 10.98 14.78 1.36
CA GLU A 31 12.37 14.98 1.78
C GLU A 31 12.53 14.83 3.30
N GLU A 32 11.55 15.30 4.09
CA GLU A 32 11.52 15.06 5.53
C GLU A 32 11.30 13.57 5.83
N ALA A 33 10.36 12.91 5.15
CA ALA A 33 10.11 11.48 5.30
C ALA A 33 11.37 10.66 4.94
N ALA A 34 12.07 11.00 3.85
CA ALA A 34 13.33 10.38 3.46
C ALA A 34 14.42 10.58 4.53
N ARG A 35 14.51 11.77 5.15
CA ARG A 35 15.42 12.02 6.29
C ARG A 35 15.02 11.27 7.56
N LEU A 36 13.74 10.98 7.74
CA LEU A 36 13.23 10.21 8.86
C LEU A 36 13.45 8.71 8.67
N PHE A 37 13.15 8.16 7.49
CA PHE A 37 13.42 6.75 7.16
C PHE A 37 14.91 6.49 6.99
N GLY A 38 15.64 7.53 6.58
CA GLY A 38 17.08 7.55 6.52
C GLY A 38 17.71 7.46 7.92
N PRO A 39 18.86 6.80 8.01
CA PRO A 39 19.66 6.71 9.23
C PRO A 39 20.31 8.07 9.55
N ARG A 40 20.60 8.30 10.83
CA ARG A 40 21.38 9.48 11.26
C ARG A 40 22.88 9.34 10.95
N ASP A 41 23.42 8.12 11.00
CA ASP A 41 24.87 7.84 10.99
C ASP A 41 25.30 6.67 10.08
N GLY A 42 24.50 6.24 9.08
CA GLY A 42 24.86 5.04 8.30
C GLY A 42 23.84 4.56 7.27
N GLU A 43 23.49 3.27 7.30
CA GLU A 43 22.33 2.66 6.61
C GLU A 43 21.24 2.36 7.67
N PRO A 44 19.94 2.39 7.33
CA PRO A 44 18.90 2.02 8.29
C PRO A 44 19.08 0.54 8.69
N PRO A 45 18.80 0.16 9.94
CA PRO A 45 19.06 -1.21 10.42
C PRO A 45 18.21 -2.27 9.71
N PHE A 46 17.19 -1.86 8.96
CA PHE A 46 16.34 -2.67 8.10
C PHE A 46 15.81 -1.81 6.94
N PRO A 47 15.46 -2.42 5.80
CA PRO A 47 14.82 -1.72 4.69
C PRO A 47 13.48 -1.08 5.10
N VAL A 48 13.22 0.11 4.56
CA VAL A 48 11.93 0.79 4.66
C VAL A 48 11.22 0.69 3.31
N LEU A 49 10.11 -0.05 3.27
CA LEU A 49 9.33 -0.31 2.08
C LEU A 49 8.07 0.57 2.11
N THR A 50 7.78 1.27 1.02
CA THR A 50 6.73 2.30 0.98
C THR A 50 5.82 2.10 -0.22
N CYS A 51 4.51 2.34 -0.04
CA CYS A 51 3.57 2.58 -1.13
C CYS A 51 2.83 3.90 -0.88
N PRO A 52 2.30 4.59 -1.91
CA PRO A 52 1.52 5.81 -1.73
C PRO A 52 0.12 5.53 -1.16
N GLY A 53 -0.43 6.50 -0.45
CA GLY A 53 -1.84 6.61 -0.06
C GLY A 53 -2.60 7.61 -0.92
N ASN A 54 -3.82 7.98 -0.50
CA ASN A 54 -4.64 8.93 -1.26
C ASN A 54 -4.11 10.37 -1.18
N HIS A 55 -3.46 10.75 -0.08
CA HIS A 55 -2.86 12.08 0.07
C HIS A 55 -1.52 12.23 -0.68
N ASP A 56 -0.95 11.12 -1.14
CA ASP A 56 0.36 11.12 -1.77
C ASP A 56 0.30 11.46 -3.27
N ILE A 57 1.26 12.27 -3.73
CA ILE A 57 1.46 12.57 -5.15
C ILE A 57 2.59 11.71 -5.70
N ARG A 58 2.25 10.79 -6.62
CA ARG A 58 3.17 9.80 -7.22
C ARG A 58 4.47 10.40 -7.74
N ALA A 59 4.38 11.47 -8.52
CA ALA A 59 5.54 12.16 -9.09
C ALA A 59 6.50 12.72 -8.02
N ALA A 60 5.94 13.38 -7.01
CA ALA A 60 6.71 13.97 -5.92
C ALA A 60 7.31 12.89 -5.01
N CYS A 61 6.53 11.85 -4.68
CA CYS A 61 6.99 10.68 -3.94
C CYS A 61 8.18 10.00 -4.64
N ARG A 62 8.08 9.70 -5.95
CA ARG A 62 9.19 9.11 -6.71
C ARG A 62 10.47 9.93 -6.63
N LYS A 63 10.36 11.23 -6.86
CA LYS A 63 11.53 12.12 -6.91
C LYS A 63 12.17 12.29 -5.53
N ALA A 64 11.38 12.70 -4.54
CA ALA A 64 11.88 13.18 -3.27
C ALA A 64 12.06 12.06 -2.22
N LEU A 65 11.21 11.03 -2.25
CA LEU A 65 11.30 9.88 -1.33
C LEU A 65 12.16 8.75 -1.90
N LEU A 66 11.92 8.37 -3.16
CA LEU A 66 12.51 7.16 -3.77
C LEU A 66 13.77 7.45 -4.61
N GLY A 67 14.07 8.71 -4.93
CA GLY A 67 15.17 9.07 -5.82
C GLY A 67 15.01 8.53 -7.25
N GLN A 68 13.78 8.25 -7.67
CA GLN A 68 13.44 7.70 -8.98
C GLN A 68 13.06 8.80 -9.98
N PRO A 69 13.12 8.52 -11.30
CA PRO A 69 12.60 9.43 -12.31
C PRO A 69 11.13 9.80 -12.07
N VAL A 70 10.80 11.08 -12.31
CA VAL A 70 9.42 11.57 -12.19
C VAL A 70 8.51 10.83 -13.17
N SER A 71 7.39 10.33 -12.67
CA SER A 71 6.34 9.66 -13.44
C SER A 71 5.01 9.73 -12.70
N GLU A 72 3.90 9.70 -13.45
CA GLU A 72 2.52 9.65 -12.94
C GLU A 72 1.97 8.21 -12.81
N GLY A 73 2.71 7.21 -13.32
CA GLY A 73 2.28 5.81 -13.27
C GLY A 73 2.22 5.25 -11.83
N PRO A 74 1.66 4.06 -11.60
CA PRO A 74 1.57 3.46 -10.26
C PRO A 74 2.95 3.20 -9.62
N VAL A 75 3.11 3.50 -8.34
CA VAL A 75 4.34 3.29 -7.57
C VAL A 75 4.32 1.88 -6.95
N ASN A 76 4.58 0.88 -7.78
CA ASN A 76 4.67 -0.52 -7.35
C ASN A 76 6.13 -0.93 -7.10
N SER A 77 6.38 -1.75 -6.09
CA SER A 77 7.71 -2.34 -5.85
C SER A 77 7.61 -3.71 -5.17
N VAL A 78 8.59 -4.57 -5.45
CA VAL A 78 8.74 -5.87 -4.80
C VAL A 78 10.08 -5.94 -4.09
N HIS A 79 10.08 -6.48 -2.88
CA HIS A 79 11.28 -6.82 -2.13
C HIS A 79 11.24 -8.29 -1.76
N VAL A 80 12.28 -9.03 -2.13
CA VAL A 80 12.38 -10.49 -1.90
C VAL A 80 13.39 -10.75 -0.78
N PHE A 81 12.92 -11.39 0.28
CA PHE A 81 13.71 -11.94 1.38
C PHE A 81 13.97 -13.43 1.15
N ASP A 82 14.78 -14.05 2.01
CA ASP A 82 15.10 -15.47 1.91
C ASP A 82 13.87 -16.39 2.06
N ASP A 83 12.85 -15.95 2.80
CA ASP A 83 11.68 -16.76 3.18
C ASP A 83 10.32 -16.11 2.85
N ALA A 84 10.31 -14.93 2.24
CA ALA A 84 9.09 -14.21 1.87
C ALA A 84 9.36 -13.15 0.79
N ALA A 85 8.31 -12.74 0.07
CA ALA A 85 8.32 -11.55 -0.77
C ALA A 85 7.28 -10.53 -0.28
N VAL A 86 7.60 -9.25 -0.36
CA VAL A 86 6.70 -8.14 -0.04
C VAL A 86 6.47 -7.32 -1.30
N LEU A 87 5.21 -7.27 -1.76
CA LEU A 87 4.78 -6.43 -2.88
C LEU A 87 4.08 -5.20 -2.29
N MET A 88 4.74 -4.04 -2.41
CA MET A 88 4.15 -2.74 -2.09
C MET A 88 3.39 -2.24 -3.31
N CYS A 89 2.06 -2.25 -3.24
CA CYS A 89 1.18 -1.94 -4.35
C CYS A 89 0.57 -0.54 -4.19
N ASP A 90 0.59 0.24 -5.28
CA ASP A 90 -0.09 1.50 -5.39
C ASP A 90 -1.58 1.26 -5.65
N SER A 91 -2.40 1.60 -4.66
CA SER A 91 -3.85 1.61 -4.75
C SER A 91 -4.44 3.03 -4.81
N SER A 92 -3.61 4.07 -4.95
CA SER A 92 -4.10 5.44 -4.98
C SER A 92 -4.71 5.77 -6.34
N ILE A 93 -5.73 6.60 -6.33
CA ILE A 93 -6.27 7.20 -7.55
C ILE A 93 -5.95 8.69 -7.48
N PRO A 94 -5.16 9.24 -8.44
CA PRO A 94 -4.76 10.64 -8.38
C PRO A 94 -5.97 11.60 -8.23
N GLY A 95 -5.98 12.36 -7.14
CA GLY A 95 -7.03 13.33 -6.82
C GLY A 95 -8.32 12.76 -6.23
N GLN A 96 -8.32 11.50 -5.78
CA GLN A 96 -9.46 10.83 -5.14
C GLN A 96 -9.02 10.19 -3.80
N ASP A 97 -9.97 10.12 -2.86
CA ASP A 97 -9.77 9.48 -1.55
C ASP A 97 -10.04 7.97 -1.60
N GLU A 98 -10.69 7.51 -2.67
CA GLU A 98 -10.94 6.10 -2.92
C GLU A 98 -9.67 5.35 -3.36
N GLY A 99 -9.71 4.04 -3.12
CA GLY A 99 -8.65 3.12 -3.52
C GLY A 99 -9.05 2.17 -4.62
N GLU A 100 -8.15 1.98 -5.58
CA GLU A 100 -8.27 0.96 -6.61
C GLU A 100 -6.89 0.41 -6.95
N LEU A 101 -6.74 -0.91 -6.94
CA LEU A 101 -5.64 -1.54 -7.67
C LEU A 101 -5.99 -1.45 -9.15
N GLY A 102 -5.45 -0.44 -9.85
CA GLY A 102 -5.74 -0.25 -11.27
C GLY A 102 -5.24 -1.43 -12.14
N GLU A 103 -5.68 -1.49 -13.39
CA GLU A 103 -5.31 -2.57 -14.33
C GLU A 103 -3.79 -2.76 -14.44
N GLU A 104 -3.02 -1.67 -14.48
CA GLU A 104 -1.55 -1.72 -14.54
C GLU A 104 -0.94 -2.34 -13.27
N THR A 105 -1.48 -2.00 -12.09
CA THR A 105 -1.04 -2.59 -10.82
C THR A 105 -1.43 -4.06 -10.74
N TYR A 106 -2.65 -4.43 -11.17
CA TYR A 106 -3.06 -5.84 -11.21
C TYR A 106 -2.16 -6.68 -12.13
N ALA A 107 -1.92 -6.22 -13.36
CA ALA A 107 -1.06 -6.92 -14.31
C ALA A 107 0.37 -7.06 -13.77
N TRP A 108 0.88 -6.02 -13.10
CA TRP A 108 2.17 -6.06 -12.43
C TRP A 108 2.21 -7.08 -11.28
N ILE A 109 1.16 -7.15 -10.46
CA ILE A 109 1.05 -8.16 -9.38
C ILE A 109 1.07 -9.57 -9.98
N GLU A 110 0.24 -9.84 -11.00
CA GLU A 110 0.17 -11.16 -11.64
C GLU A 110 1.53 -11.58 -12.20
N THR A 111 2.18 -10.70 -12.97
CA THR A 111 3.51 -10.95 -13.53
C THR A 111 4.54 -11.22 -12.43
N THR A 112 4.54 -10.42 -11.36
CA THR A 112 5.49 -10.57 -10.25
C THR A 112 5.27 -11.88 -9.49
N LEU A 113 4.02 -12.29 -9.27
CA LEU A 113 3.70 -13.55 -8.59
C LEU A 113 4.07 -14.76 -9.46
N ASP A 114 3.89 -14.68 -10.77
CA ASP A 114 4.32 -15.72 -11.71
C ASP A 114 5.85 -15.85 -11.72
N GLU A 115 6.59 -14.73 -11.70
CA GLU A 115 8.06 -14.72 -11.63
C GLU A 115 8.60 -15.33 -10.33
N LEU A 116 7.87 -15.19 -9.21
CA LEU A 116 8.24 -15.83 -7.94
C LEU A 116 8.06 -17.34 -7.95
N ASP A 117 7.25 -17.89 -8.87
CA ASP A 117 7.00 -19.33 -9.09
C ASP A 117 6.69 -20.11 -7.78
N GLY A 118 6.02 -19.44 -6.83
CA GLY A 118 5.71 -20.02 -5.51
C GLY A 118 6.93 -20.40 -4.65
N ALA A 119 8.13 -19.89 -4.97
CA ALA A 119 9.37 -20.18 -4.24
C ALA A 119 9.30 -19.71 -2.78
N VAL A 120 8.61 -18.59 -2.54
CA VAL A 120 8.36 -18.01 -1.21
C VAL A 120 6.92 -17.49 -1.09
N PRO A 121 6.33 -17.44 0.12
CA PRO A 121 5.06 -16.75 0.33
C PRO A 121 5.17 -15.26 0.01
N ALA A 122 4.12 -14.69 -0.59
CA ALA A 122 4.04 -13.28 -0.93
C ALA A 122 3.04 -12.53 -0.03
N LEU A 123 3.45 -11.36 0.47
CA LEU A 123 2.62 -10.41 1.19
C LEU A 123 2.34 -9.21 0.29
N LEU A 124 1.06 -8.94 0.04
CA LEU A 124 0.63 -7.71 -0.65
C LEU A 124 0.34 -6.64 0.40
N ALA A 125 0.95 -5.48 0.25
CA ALA A 125 0.80 -4.34 1.14
C ALA A 125 0.37 -3.10 0.33
N PHE A 126 -0.72 -2.46 0.74
CA PHE A 126 -1.29 -1.30 0.08
C PHE A 126 -2.14 -0.47 1.05
N HIS A 127 -2.38 0.78 0.70
CA HIS A 127 -3.01 1.76 1.60
C HIS A 127 -4.49 1.47 1.88
N HIS A 128 -5.30 1.31 0.84
CA HIS A 128 -6.75 1.14 0.95
C HIS A 128 -7.13 -0.33 1.24
N PRO A 129 -7.51 -0.70 2.47
CA PRO A 129 -7.74 -2.11 2.81
C PRO A 129 -8.98 -2.66 2.09
N PRO A 130 -8.97 -3.92 1.62
CA PRO A 130 -10.07 -4.51 0.84
C PRO A 130 -11.20 -5.01 1.74
N VAL A 131 -11.57 -4.21 2.74
CA VAL A 131 -12.64 -4.49 3.70
C VAL A 131 -13.63 -3.35 3.67
N ALA A 132 -14.92 -3.66 3.74
CA ALA A 132 -15.93 -2.62 3.90
C ALA A 132 -15.61 -1.83 5.18
N PRO A 133 -15.44 -0.50 5.13
CA PRO A 133 -15.23 0.26 6.33
C PRO A 133 -16.45 0.08 7.23
N HIS A 134 -16.24 -0.43 8.45
CA HIS A 134 -17.29 -0.61 9.45
C HIS A 134 -17.84 0.72 10.00
N HIS A 135 -17.38 1.84 9.46
CA HIS A 135 -17.83 3.18 9.78
C HIS A 135 -18.33 3.84 8.49
N PRO A 136 -19.54 4.42 8.47
CA PRO A 136 -19.97 5.26 7.34
C PRO A 136 -18.97 6.41 7.16
N PRO A 137 -18.66 6.87 5.93
CA PRO A 137 -17.80 8.02 5.73
C PRO A 137 -18.32 9.20 6.57
N PRO A 138 -17.45 9.98 7.26
CA PRO A 138 -17.89 11.12 8.03
C PRO A 138 -18.70 12.06 7.14
N HIS A 139 -19.93 12.32 7.57
CA HIS A 139 -20.95 13.03 6.81
C HIS A 139 -20.54 14.47 6.48
N ASN A 140 -20.63 14.83 5.20
CA ASN A 140 -20.70 16.22 4.75
C ASN A 140 -22.10 16.78 5.07
N LEU A 141 -22.19 17.56 6.15
CA LEU A 141 -23.34 18.39 6.49
C LEU A 141 -23.39 19.60 5.54
N LYS A 142 -24.22 19.55 4.49
CA LYS A 142 -24.94 20.73 3.97
C LYS A 142 -26.35 20.33 3.50
N GLY A 143 -27.35 20.81 4.24
CA GLY A 143 -28.74 20.75 3.81
C GLY A 143 -29.05 21.76 2.70
N VAL A 144 -30.00 21.41 1.84
CA VAL A 144 -31.26 22.12 1.56
C VAL A 144 -31.96 21.41 0.37
N GLY A 145 -33.15 20.87 0.65
CA GLY A 145 -34.30 20.82 -0.28
C GLY A 145 -34.23 19.94 -1.54
N GLY A 146 -34.78 18.73 -1.48
CA GLY A 146 -35.17 17.96 -2.66
C GLY A 146 -35.74 16.58 -2.32
N THR A 147 -36.96 16.29 -2.77
CA THR A 147 -37.80 15.11 -2.48
C THR A 147 -37.14 13.73 -2.65
N PRO A 148 -37.62 12.68 -1.94
CA PRO A 148 -36.99 11.36 -1.95
C PRO A 148 -37.41 10.56 -3.19
N THR A 149 -36.44 10.12 -3.99
CA THR A 149 -36.66 9.12 -5.05
C THR A 149 -35.59 8.04 -5.01
N ARG A 150 -36.06 6.85 -4.63
CA ARG A 150 -35.55 5.49 -4.91
C ARG A 150 -34.10 5.19 -4.50
N THR A 151 -33.99 4.48 -3.39
CA THR A 151 -32.90 3.53 -3.09
C THR A 151 -32.63 2.61 -4.29
N PRO A 152 -31.39 2.50 -4.79
CA PRO A 152 -30.98 1.34 -5.54
C PRO A 152 -30.70 0.21 -4.55
N THR A 153 -31.53 -0.82 -4.67
CA THR A 153 -31.35 -2.16 -4.11
C THR A 153 -29.90 -2.64 -4.20
N SER A 154 -29.46 -3.28 -3.12
CA SER A 154 -28.28 -4.14 -3.05
C SER A 154 -28.03 -4.93 -4.34
N CYS A 155 -26.94 -4.65 -5.03
CA CYS A 155 -26.29 -5.63 -5.89
C CYS A 155 -25.34 -6.46 -5.02
N ALA A 156 -25.93 -7.33 -4.22
CA ALA A 156 -25.24 -8.54 -3.80
C ALA A 156 -25.08 -9.44 -5.04
N GLY A 157 -23.84 -9.71 -5.44
CA GLY A 157 -23.53 -10.85 -6.30
C GLY A 157 -22.76 -10.52 -7.58
N ARG A 158 -21.43 -10.48 -7.47
CA ARG A 158 -20.48 -11.45 -8.09
C ARG A 158 -19.12 -10.78 -8.16
N LEU A 159 -18.21 -11.26 -7.33
CA LEU A 159 -16.86 -11.73 -7.69
C LEU A 159 -16.36 -12.47 -6.44
N PRO A 160 -16.10 -13.79 -6.49
CA PRO A 160 -15.53 -14.48 -5.35
C PRO A 160 -14.04 -14.15 -5.30
N TRP A 161 -13.65 -13.36 -4.30
CA TRP A 161 -12.27 -13.40 -3.79
C TRP A 161 -11.96 -14.86 -3.45
N PRO A 162 -10.97 -15.52 -4.09
CA PRO A 162 -10.68 -16.90 -3.76
C PRO A 162 -10.17 -16.97 -2.32
N ARG A 163 -10.98 -17.64 -1.49
CA ARG A 163 -10.54 -18.30 -0.26
C ARG A 163 -9.42 -19.29 -0.61
N CYS A 164 -8.20 -18.83 -0.48
CA CYS A 164 -6.96 -19.50 -0.10
C CYS A 164 -6.09 -18.30 0.35
N TRP A 165 -5.28 -18.33 1.39
CA TRP A 165 -4.00 -19.00 1.45
C TRP A 165 -3.75 -19.29 2.94
N SER A 166 -3.81 -20.56 3.32
CA SER A 166 -3.21 -21.03 4.56
C SER A 166 -2.81 -22.49 4.40
N ALA A 167 -1.55 -22.74 4.79
CA ALA A 167 -0.88 -24.00 5.06
C ALA A 167 -0.50 -24.89 3.86
N GLY A 168 0.82 -24.97 3.65
CA GLY A 168 1.53 -25.85 2.73
C GLY A 168 1.41 -27.35 3.02
N PRO A 169 2.29 -28.16 2.40
CA PRO A 169 2.00 -29.56 2.07
C PRO A 169 2.05 -30.49 3.28
N ARG A 170 1.08 -31.41 3.36
CA ARG A 170 1.27 -32.68 4.04
C ARG A 170 1.67 -33.73 3.00
N SER A 171 2.96 -34.02 2.90
CA SER A 171 3.45 -35.39 2.73
C SER A 171 3.76 -35.91 4.14
N SER A 172 3.65 -37.18 4.52
CA SER A 172 3.82 -38.47 3.84
C SER A 172 3.34 -39.58 4.79
N GLY A 173 2.96 -40.76 4.27
CA GLY A 173 2.82 -41.99 5.06
C GLY A 173 1.66 -42.86 4.62
#